data_AF-A0A556QNK2-F1
#
_entry.id   AF-A0A556QNK2-F1
#
_cell.length_a   1.000
_cell.length_b   1.000
_cell.length_c   1.000
_cell.angle_alpha   90.00
_cell.angle_beta   90.00
_cell.angle_gamma   90.00
#
_symmetry.space_group_name_H-M   'P 1'
#
loop_
_entity.id
_entity.type
_entity.pdbx_description
1 polymer ?
#
loop_
_entity_poly.entity_id
_entity_poly.type
_entity_poly.pdbx_seq_one_letter_code
_entity_poly.pdbx_strand_id
1 'polypeptide(L)'
;MSDTAPDQNFVNYKKAEKQALEIVATMKTASTNKVDIELALLVAVFELHKDTAPAATIASIIQGHLKQIVPHYASKNQPHG
;
A
#
# COMPACT_ATOMS: atom_id res chain seq x y z
N MET A 1 -29.85 2.55 -11.20
CA MET A 1 -28.83 3.53 -11.60
C MET A 1 -27.52 3.05 -11.00
N SER A 2 -26.70 2.34 -11.77
CA SER A 2 -25.59 1.56 -11.21
C SER A 2 -24.33 1.60 -12.09
N ASP A 3 -23.99 2.76 -12.66
CA ASP A 3 -22.79 2.93 -13.49
C ASP A 3 -21.90 4.09 -13.01
N THR A 4 -21.26 3.92 -11.85
CA THR A 4 -20.10 4.73 -11.41
C THR A 4 -18.89 3.84 -11.03
N ALA A 5 -18.97 2.55 -11.36
CA ALA A 5 -18.36 1.50 -10.55
C ALA A 5 -16.85 1.20 -10.78
N PRO A 6 -16.23 1.43 -11.96
CA PRO A 6 -14.79 1.22 -12.12
C PRO A 6 -13.96 2.51 -11.97
N ASP A 7 -14.38 3.59 -12.63
CA ASP A 7 -13.55 4.78 -12.79
C ASP A 7 -13.39 5.56 -11.49
N GLN A 8 -14.45 5.68 -10.69
CA GLN A 8 -14.38 6.40 -9.42
C GLN A 8 -13.54 5.65 -8.38
N ASN A 9 -13.61 4.32 -8.37
CA ASN A 9 -12.77 3.49 -7.50
C ASN A 9 -11.30 3.62 -7.87
N PHE A 10 -10.98 3.64 -9.16
CA PHE A 10 -9.61 3.87 -9.63
C PHE A 10 -9.12 5.29 -9.27
N VAL A 11 -9.95 6.32 -9.44
CA VAL A 11 -9.62 7.70 -9.01
C VAL A 11 -9.35 7.77 -7.51
N ASN A 12 -10.21 7.14 -6.69
CA ASN A 12 -10.04 7.09 -5.25
C ASN A 12 -8.75 6.36 -4.87
N TYR A 13 -8.45 5.24 -5.53
CA TYR A 13 -7.18 4.53 -5.39
C TYR A 13 -5.98 5.44 -5.71
N LYS A 14 -5.99 6.14 -6.86
CA LYS A 14 -4.88 7.04 -7.24
C LYS A 14 -4.70 8.18 -6.25
N LYS A 15 -5.79 8.70 -5.69
CA LYS A 15 -5.73 9.72 -4.64
C LYS A 15 -5.09 9.17 -3.36
N ALA A 16 -5.53 7.99 -2.91
CA ALA A 16 -4.96 7.32 -1.74
C ALA A 16 -3.48 6.97 -1.94
N GLU A 17 -3.11 6.47 -3.12
CA GLU A 17 -1.73 6.17 -3.49
C GLU A 17 -0.84 7.42 -3.41
N LYS A 18 -1.31 8.56 -3.94
CA LYS A 18 -0.57 9.82 -3.86
C LYS A 18 -0.32 10.23 -2.40
N GLN A 19 -1.35 10.16 -1.55
CA GLN A 19 -1.21 10.50 -0.12
C GLN A 19 -0.26 9.55 0.60
N ALA A 20 -0.30 8.25 0.29
CA ALA A 20 0.63 7.28 0.85
C ALA A 20 2.09 7.60 0.46
N LEU A 21 2.35 8.03 -0.78
CA LEU A 21 3.68 8.43 -1.21
C LEU A 21 4.17 9.71 -0.53
N GLU A 22 3.27 10.66 -0.25
CA GLU A 22 3.58 11.86 0.54
C GLU A 22 3.97 11.49 1.99
N ILE A 23 3.25 10.57 2.63
CA ILE A 23 3.60 10.04 3.96
C ILE A 23 4.99 9.40 3.93
N VAL A 24 5.30 8.58 2.92
CA VAL A 24 6.64 7.98 2.76
C VAL A 24 7.72 9.04 2.65
N ALA A 25 7.48 10.14 1.93
CA ALA A 25 8.42 11.25 1.83
C ALA A 25 8.66 11.92 3.20
N THR A 26 7.60 12.15 3.99
CA THR A 26 7.71 12.67 5.36
C THR A 26 8.44 11.71 6.29
N MET A 27 8.17 10.40 6.22
CA MET A 27 8.80 9.44 7.11
C MET A 27 10.30 9.30 6.87
N LYS A 28 10.76 9.49 5.61
CA LYS A 28 12.19 9.55 5.27
C LYS A 28 12.93 10.72 5.91
N THR A 29 12.23 11.78 6.32
CA THR A 29 12.84 12.87 7.11
C THR A 29 12.75 12.60 8.61
N ALA A 30 11.76 11.81 9.05
CA ALA A 30 11.56 11.44 10.45
C ALA A 30 12.54 10.35 10.95
N SER A 31 12.95 9.43 10.07
CA SER A 31 13.95 8.40 10.40
C SER A 31 14.88 8.13 9.20
N THR A 32 16.16 7.93 9.48
CA THR A 32 17.14 7.45 8.49
C THR A 32 17.11 5.92 8.37
N ASN A 33 16.50 5.21 9.33
CA ASN A 33 16.35 3.76 9.31
C ASN A 33 15.09 3.35 8.55
N LYS A 34 15.27 2.67 7.42
CA LYS A 34 14.17 2.21 6.56
C LYS A 34 13.28 1.18 7.25
N VAL A 35 13.83 0.34 8.11
CA VAL A 35 13.08 -0.72 8.80
C VAL A 35 12.01 -0.13 9.72
N ASP A 36 12.33 0.96 10.42
CA ASP A 36 11.37 1.62 11.30
C ASP A 36 10.19 2.20 10.50
N ILE A 37 10.48 2.74 9.31
CA ILE A 37 9.47 3.25 8.38
C ILE A 37 8.60 2.11 7.86
N GLU A 38 9.20 1.01 7.43
CA GLU A 38 8.50 -0.18 6.93
C GLU A 38 7.57 -0.76 8.01
N LEU A 39 8.05 -0.93 9.24
CA LEU A 39 7.24 -1.42 10.35
C LEU A 39 6.09 -0.49 10.69
N ALA A 40 6.31 0.82 10.75
CA ALA A 40 5.25 1.79 11.02
C ALA A 40 4.17 1.79 9.92
N LEU A 41 4.56 1.66 8.65
CA LEU A 41 3.60 1.55 7.54
C LEU A 41 2.81 0.23 7.60
N LEU A 42 3.45 -0.88 7.97
CA LEU A 42 2.76 -2.15 8.19
C LEU A 42 1.75 -2.03 9.33
N VAL A 43 2.12 -1.44 10.47
CA VAL A 43 1.21 -1.19 11.60
C VAL A 43 0.00 -0.35 11.19
N ALA A 44 0.19 0.66 10.33
CA ALA A 44 -0.92 1.47 9.81
C ALA A 44 -1.98 0.61 9.08
N VAL A 45 -1.57 -0.45 8.39
CA VAL A 45 -2.52 -1.39 7.74
C VAL A 45 -3.27 -2.22 8.79
N PHE A 46 -2.62 -2.64 9.88
CA PHE A 46 -3.31 -3.33 10.98
C PHE A 46 -4.32 -2.40 11.67
N GLU A 47 -3.95 -1.15 11.94
CA GLU A 47 -4.84 -0.17 12.54
C GLU A 47 -6.03 0.19 11.63
N LEU A 48 -5.86 0.19 10.31
CA LEU A 48 -6.97 0.39 9.36
C LEU A 48 -8.06 -0.69 9.51
N HIS A 49 -7.65 -1.92 9.82
CA HIS A 49 -8.53 -3.07 9.94
C HIS A 49 -8.87 -3.45 11.38
N LYS A 50 -8.42 -2.65 12.36
CA LYS A 50 -8.71 -2.92 13.77
C LYS A 50 -10.21 -3.02 13.98
N ASP A 51 -10.60 -3.93 14.87
CA ASP A 51 -11.99 -4.25 15.19
C ASP A 51 -12.82 -4.87 14.03
N THR A 52 -12.25 -5.01 12.82
CA THR A 52 -12.94 -5.59 11.65
C THR A 52 -12.35 -6.92 11.18
N ALA A 53 -11.07 -7.20 11.48
CA ALA A 53 -10.42 -8.44 11.08
C ALA A 53 -9.35 -8.90 12.10
N PRO A 54 -9.17 -10.22 12.31
CA PRO A 54 -8.05 -10.75 13.07
C PRO A 54 -6.70 -10.45 12.39
N ALA A 55 -5.64 -10.34 13.19
CA ALA A 55 -4.28 -10.07 12.69
C ALA A 55 -3.83 -11.05 11.58
N ALA A 56 -4.14 -12.34 11.73
CA ALA A 56 -3.82 -13.36 10.72
C ALA A 56 -4.52 -13.12 9.37
N THR A 57 -5.75 -12.61 9.39
CA THR A 57 -6.51 -12.26 8.20
C THR A 57 -5.89 -11.05 7.51
N ILE A 58 -5.51 -10.02 8.27
CA ILE A 58 -4.84 -8.82 7.75
C ILE A 58 -3.50 -9.19 7.11
N ALA A 59 -2.70 -10.05 7.77
CA ALA A 59 -1.45 -10.55 7.22
C ALA A 59 -1.66 -11.27 5.88
N SER A 60 -2.71 -12.08 5.76
CA SER A 60 -3.08 -12.77 4.52
C SER A 60 -3.48 -11.79 3.41
N ILE A 61 -4.21 -10.73 3.74
CA ILE A 61 -4.57 -9.65 2.81
C ILE A 61 -3.32 -8.95 2.27
N ILE A 62 -2.40 -8.55 3.15
CA ILE A 62 -1.13 -7.92 2.76
C ILE A 62 -0.34 -8.84 1.82
N GLN A 63 -0.19 -10.11 2.17
CA GLN A 63 0.50 -11.10 1.34
C GLN A 63 -0.18 -11.26 -0.04
N GLY A 64 -1.51 -11.25 -0.08
CA GLY A 64 -2.29 -11.26 -1.32
C GLY A 64 -1.99 -10.06 -2.21
N HIS A 65 -1.98 -8.85 -1.66
CA HIS A 65 -1.66 -7.63 -2.41
C HIS A 65 -0.21 -7.61 -2.89
N LEU A 66 0.75 -8.09 -2.09
CA LEU A 66 2.15 -8.19 -2.52
C LEU A 66 2.30 -9.08 -3.76
N LYS A 67 1.56 -10.18 -3.87
CA LYS A 67 1.57 -11.03 -5.08
C LYS A 67 1.12 -10.30 -6.34
N GLN A 68 0.29 -9.27 -6.21
CA GLN A 68 -0.15 -8.43 -7.33
C GLN A 68 0.84 -7.30 -7.63
N ILE A 69 1.38 -6.67 -6.58
CA ILE A 69 2.23 -5.48 -6.68
C ILE A 69 3.65 -5.85 -7.12
N VAL A 70 4.22 -6.96 -6.63
CA VAL A 70 5.60 -7.36 -6.94
C VAL A 70 5.84 -7.48 -8.46
N PRO A 71 5.00 -8.18 -9.25
CA PRO A 71 5.18 -8.22 -10.71
C PRO A 71 5.16 -6.84 -11.38
N HIS A 72 4.34 -5.91 -10.90
CA HIS A 72 4.24 -4.55 -11.45
C HIS A 72 5.51 -3.72 -11.26
N TYR A 73 6.21 -3.88 -10.13
CA TYR A 73 7.47 -3.17 -9.89
C TYR A 73 8.69 -3.94 -10.40
N ALA A 74 8.64 -5.27 -10.42
CA ALA A 74 9.69 -6.10 -10.99
C ALA A 74 9.87 -5.84 -12.50
N SER A 75 8.79 -5.66 -13.25
CA SER A 75 8.83 -5.32 -14.68
C SER A 75 9.44 -3.94 -14.96
N LYS A 76 9.36 -3.00 -14.00
CA LYS A 76 10.01 -1.68 -14.08
C LYS A 76 11.50 -1.70 -13.75
N ASN A 77 11.98 -2.79 -13.15
CA ASN A 77 13.38 -2.98 -12.78
C ASN A 77 14.16 -3.81 -13.81
N GLN A 78 13.53 -4.26 -14.91
CA GLN A 78 14.26 -4.87 -16.01
C GLN A 78 15.03 -3.77 -16.76
N PRO A 79 16.36 -3.90 -16.94
CA PRO A 79 17.07 -3.08 -17.91
C PRO A 79 16.43 -3.35 -19.26
N HIS A 80 15.99 -2.30 -19.97
CA HIS A 80 15.72 -2.44 -21.39
C HIS A 80 17.01 -2.95 -22.03
N GLY A 81 16.96 -4.17 -22.58
CA GLY A 81 18.02 -4.72 -23.42
C GLY A 81 18.14 -3.96 -24.72
#